data_AF-A0A379X3D0-F1
#
_entry.id   AF-A0A379X3D0-F1
#
_cell.length_a   1.000
_cell.length_b   1.000
_cell.length_c   1.000
_cell.angle_alpha   90.00
_cell.angle_beta   90.00
_cell.angle_gamma   90.00
#
_symmetry.space_group_name_H-M   'P 1'
#
loop_
_entity.id
_entity.type
_entity.pdbx_description
1 polymer ?
#
loop_
_entity_poly.entity_id
_entity_poly.type
_entity_poly.pdbx_seq_one_letter_code
_entity_poly.pdbx_strand_id
1 'polypeptide(L)'
;MSTDNSSVLNLVMPGESAATLAPWTVPSWQYGEFLNQIFDIWVRRDVDRVYVQMFDVALAAWTAQQPVLCVHSETCGHAFALESNGDLYNCDHFVYREHLLGNIHQHSIKALNIASGLLPLARPSGRP
;
A
#
# COMPACT_ATOMS: atom_id res chain seq x y z
N MET A 1 32.56 15.17 -12.99
CA MET A 1 31.54 16.12 -13.49
C MET A 1 30.83 15.44 -14.65
N SER A 2 29.75 14.71 -14.38
CA SER A 2 28.91 14.16 -15.43
C SER A 2 27.99 15.27 -15.91
N THR A 3 28.04 15.51 -17.21
CA THR A 3 27.27 16.53 -17.92
C THR A 3 25.81 16.13 -17.96
N ASP A 4 25.00 17.13 -17.66
CA ASP A 4 23.55 17.25 -17.68
C ASP A 4 22.83 16.41 -18.76
N ASN A 5 21.89 15.58 -18.30
CA ASN A 5 20.65 15.31 -19.01
C ASN A 5 19.55 15.20 -17.94
N SER A 6 19.18 16.35 -17.38
CA SER A 6 18.03 16.52 -16.49
C SER A 6 16.75 16.14 -17.24
N SER A 7 16.51 14.83 -17.40
CA SER A 7 15.17 14.32 -17.65
C SER A 7 14.33 14.78 -16.47
N VAL A 8 13.43 15.72 -16.71
CA VAL A 8 12.47 16.19 -15.70
C VAL A 8 11.84 14.94 -15.08
N LEU A 9 12.03 14.76 -13.77
CA LEU A 9 11.39 13.68 -13.02
C LEU A 9 9.89 13.97 -13.05
N ASN A 10 9.18 13.27 -13.94
CA ASN A 10 7.73 13.34 -14.02
C ASN A 10 7.16 12.30 -13.06
N LEU A 11 6.58 12.78 -11.96
CA LEU A 11 5.74 11.94 -11.10
C LEU A 11 4.45 11.67 -11.85
N VAL A 12 4.13 10.39 -12.03
CA VAL A 12 2.92 9.93 -12.71
C VAL A 12 1.99 9.37 -11.64
N MET A 13 0.72 9.78 -11.68
CA MET A 13 -0.24 9.36 -10.67
C MET A 13 -0.56 7.86 -10.82
N PRO A 14 -0.92 7.16 -9.73
CA PRO A 14 -1.40 5.79 -9.81
C PRO A 14 -2.57 5.67 -10.81
N GLY A 15 -2.42 4.80 -11.82
CA GLY A 15 -3.43 4.58 -12.88
C GLY A 15 -3.16 5.29 -14.21
N GLU A 16 -2.14 6.15 -14.28
CA GLU A 16 -1.70 6.76 -15.54
C GLU A 16 -0.56 5.98 -16.18
N SER A 17 -0.65 5.75 -17.50
CA SER A 17 0.37 4.99 -18.27
C SER A 17 1.50 5.87 -18.84
N ALA A 18 1.66 7.09 -18.33
CA ALA A 18 2.60 8.07 -18.89
C ALA A 18 4.07 7.81 -18.48
N ALA A 19 4.32 6.88 -17.55
CA ALA A 19 5.66 6.53 -17.10
C ALA A 19 6.21 5.29 -17.78
N THR A 20 7.51 5.31 -18.07
CA THR A 20 8.25 4.08 -18.37
C THR A 20 8.66 3.44 -17.05
N LEU A 21 8.37 2.14 -16.91
CA LEU A 21 8.78 1.37 -15.74
C LEU A 21 10.30 1.35 -15.60
N ALA A 22 10.79 1.36 -14.36
CA ALA A 22 12.21 1.26 -14.12
C ALA A 22 12.74 -0.13 -14.53
N PRO A 23 14.01 -0.27 -14.92
CA PRO A 23 14.59 -1.57 -15.29
C PRO A 23 14.50 -2.64 -14.19
N TRP A 24 14.35 -2.24 -12.93
CA TRP A 24 14.21 -3.11 -11.76
C TRP A 24 12.75 -3.31 -11.32
N THR A 25 11.76 -2.82 -12.07
CA THR A 25 10.35 -3.09 -11.78
C THR A 25 10.07 -4.58 -11.94
N VAL A 26 9.50 -5.21 -10.91
CA VAL A 26 9.13 -6.62 -10.92
C VAL A 26 7.75 -6.78 -11.57
N PRO A 27 7.63 -7.53 -12.68
CA PRO A 27 6.33 -7.85 -13.26
C PRO A 27 5.49 -8.75 -12.35
N SER A 28 4.17 -8.63 -12.42
CA SER A 28 3.23 -9.40 -11.56
C SER A 28 3.42 -10.92 -11.64
N TRP A 29 3.64 -11.47 -12.83
CA TRP A 29 3.87 -12.91 -13.03
C TRP A 29 5.16 -13.41 -12.36
N GLN A 30 6.27 -12.65 -12.44
CA GLN A 30 7.51 -13.00 -11.75
C GLN A 30 7.36 -12.93 -10.23
N TYR A 31 6.61 -11.95 -9.72
CA TYR A 31 6.29 -11.88 -8.30
C TYR A 31 5.47 -13.09 -7.84
N GLY A 32 4.50 -13.54 -8.64
CA GLY A 32 3.74 -14.77 -8.38
C GLY A 32 4.60 -16.03 -8.38
N GLU A 33 5.49 -16.19 -9.35
CA GLU A 33 6.44 -17.31 -9.40
C GLU A 33 7.37 -17.34 -8.18
N PHE A 34 7.84 -16.17 -7.75
CA PHE A 34 8.64 -16.04 -6.54
C PHE A 34 7.86 -16.53 -5.32
N LEU A 35 6.63 -16.05 -5.11
CA LEU A 35 5.80 -16.47 -3.98
C LEU A 35 5.51 -17.97 -3.99
N ASN A 36 5.23 -18.56 -5.15
CA ASN A 36 4.99 -20.00 -5.28
C ASN A 36 6.22 -20.82 -4.86
N GLN A 37 7.41 -20.42 -5.31
CA GLN A 37 8.66 -21.11 -4.94
C GLN A 37 8.93 -21.05 -3.43
N ILE A 38 8.68 -19.89 -2.80
CA ILE A 38 8.81 -19.76 -1.35
C ILE A 38 7.76 -20.61 -0.62
N PHE A 39 6.51 -20.62 -1.11
CA PHE A 39 5.41 -21.39 -0.52
C PHE A 39 5.71 -22.89 -0.54
N ASP A 40 6.23 -23.39 -1.64
CA ASP A 40 6.64 -24.78 -1.81
C ASP A 40 7.64 -25.24 -0.73
N ILE A 41 8.61 -24.40 -0.40
CA ILE A 41 9.59 -24.71 0.64
C ILE A 41 8.93 -24.61 2.01
N TRP A 42 8.24 -23.50 2.26
CA TRP A 42 7.63 -23.16 3.54
C TRP A 42 6.63 -24.23 4.01
N VAL A 43 5.71 -24.63 3.14
CA VAL A 43 4.64 -25.58 3.48
C VAL A 43 5.17 -26.96 3.88
N ARG A 44 6.36 -27.33 3.41
CA ARG A 44 6.99 -28.63 3.69
C ARG A 44 7.89 -28.63 4.93
N ARG A 45 8.35 -27.47 5.40
CA ARG A 45 9.47 -27.39 6.36
C ARG A 45 9.28 -26.40 7.51
N ASP A 46 8.56 -25.32 7.26
CA ASP A 46 8.63 -24.11 8.08
C ASP A 46 7.27 -23.67 8.63
N VAL A 47 6.21 -24.43 8.38
CA VAL A 47 4.90 -24.25 9.03
C VAL A 47 5.11 -24.25 10.56
N ASP A 48 4.53 -23.25 11.23
CA ASP A 48 4.66 -22.98 12.68
C ASP A 48 6.07 -22.60 13.17
N ARG A 49 7.00 -22.32 12.25
CA ARG A 49 8.39 -21.92 12.59
C ARG A 49 8.77 -20.58 11.96
N VAL A 50 8.30 -20.33 10.76
CA VAL A 50 8.49 -19.08 10.01
C VAL A 50 7.14 -18.58 9.54
N TYR A 51 6.85 -17.30 9.78
CA TYR A 51 5.61 -16.66 9.37
C TYR A 51 5.89 -15.76 8.18
N VAL A 52 5.26 -16.05 7.04
CA VAL A 52 5.39 -15.28 5.81
C VAL A 52 4.10 -14.51 5.61
N GLN A 53 4.15 -13.20 5.82
CA GLN A 53 2.99 -12.30 5.84
C GLN A 53 2.05 -12.47 4.64
N MET A 54 2.59 -12.68 3.43
CA MET A 54 1.75 -12.84 2.23
C MET A 54 0.96 -14.15 2.22
N PHE A 55 1.45 -15.20 2.90
CA PHE A 55 0.70 -16.45 3.08
C PHE A 55 -0.42 -16.27 4.10
N ASP A 56 -0.18 -15.51 5.17
CA ASP A 56 -1.22 -15.17 6.15
C ASP A 56 -2.32 -14.32 5.52
N VAL A 57 -1.95 -13.35 4.66
CA VAL A 57 -2.91 -12.57 3.85
C VAL A 57 -3.72 -13.48 2.94
N ALA A 58 -3.09 -14.41 2.22
CA ALA A 58 -3.78 -15.34 1.33
C ALA A 58 -4.73 -16.27 2.10
N LEU A 59 -4.30 -16.77 3.27
CA LEU A 59 -5.12 -17.61 4.13
C LEU A 59 -6.31 -16.86 4.72
N ALA A 60 -6.11 -15.62 5.16
CA ALA A 60 -7.19 -14.75 5.64
C ALA A 60 -8.23 -14.51 4.54
N ALA A 61 -7.79 -14.20 3.32
CA ALA A 61 -8.68 -14.03 2.18
C ALA A 61 -9.46 -15.32 1.85
N TRP A 62 -8.78 -16.48 1.86
CA TRP A 62 -9.42 -17.78 1.60
C TRP A 62 -10.46 -18.13 2.66
N THR A 63 -10.21 -17.77 3.92
CA THR A 63 -11.11 -18.04 5.05
C THR A 63 -12.09 -16.90 5.35
N ALA A 64 -12.22 -15.92 4.43
CA ALA A 64 -13.06 -14.74 4.57
C ALA A 64 -12.85 -13.95 5.89
N GLN A 65 -11.61 -13.96 6.39
CA GLN A 65 -11.19 -13.18 7.54
C GLN A 65 -10.70 -11.79 7.11
N GLN A 66 -10.65 -10.87 8.07
CA GLN A 66 -10.04 -9.57 7.84
C GLN A 66 -8.56 -9.73 7.48
N PRO A 67 -8.08 -9.03 6.45
CA PRO A 67 -6.71 -9.16 6.00
C PRO A 67 -5.74 -8.56 7.02
N VAL A 68 -4.57 -9.18 7.14
CA VAL A 68 -3.51 -8.77 8.08
C VAL A 68 -2.84 -7.45 7.64
N LEU A 69 -2.89 -7.14 6.35
CA LEU A 69 -2.33 -5.92 5.77
C LEU A 69 -3.43 -4.97 5.30
N CYS A 70 -3.25 -3.68 5.58
CA CYS A 70 -4.23 -2.64 5.24
C CYS A 70 -4.51 -2.55 3.74
N VAL A 71 -3.50 -2.76 2.88
CA VAL A 71 -3.64 -2.69 1.41
C VAL A 71 -4.58 -3.76 0.84
N HIS A 72 -4.83 -4.83 1.59
CA HIS A 72 -5.78 -5.87 1.20
C HIS A 72 -7.17 -5.68 1.85
N SER A 73 -7.33 -4.67 2.72
CA SER A 73 -8.60 -4.34 3.36
C SER A 73 -9.58 -3.71 2.37
N GLU A 74 -10.88 -3.85 2.64
CA GLU A 74 -11.93 -3.24 1.81
C GLU A 74 -11.90 -1.71 1.85
N THR A 75 -11.50 -1.14 2.99
CA THR A 75 -11.43 0.31 3.21
C THR A 75 -10.08 0.71 3.78
N CYS A 76 -9.59 1.88 3.34
CA CYS A 76 -8.37 2.51 3.83
C CYS A 76 -8.68 3.58 4.88
N GLY A 77 -7.66 4.04 5.61
CA GLY A 77 -7.76 5.26 6.44
C GLY A 77 -7.47 5.09 7.94
N HIS A 78 -7.05 3.90 8.39
CA HIS A 78 -6.71 3.65 9.79
C HIS A 78 -5.20 3.63 10.08
N ALA A 79 -4.36 3.71 9.04
CA ALA A 79 -2.90 3.68 9.13
C ALA A 79 -2.34 5.07 8.78
N PHE A 80 -2.47 6.02 9.70
CA PHE A 80 -2.07 7.41 9.45
C PHE A 80 -0.58 7.55 9.13
N ALA A 81 -0.27 8.39 8.16
CA ALA A 81 1.07 8.93 7.98
C ALA A 81 1.17 10.29 8.69
N LEU A 82 2.16 10.42 9.57
CA LEU A 82 2.46 11.66 10.28
C LEU A 82 3.81 12.18 9.80
N GLU A 83 3.79 13.34 9.15
CA GLU A 83 5.00 14.01 8.70
C GLU A 83 5.68 14.78 9.85
N SER A 84 6.97 15.03 9.69
CA SER A 84 7.80 15.68 10.71
C SER A 84 7.35 17.10 11.10
N ASN A 85 6.59 17.78 10.24
CA ASN A 85 5.99 19.09 10.49
C ASN A 85 4.64 19.02 11.24
N GLY A 86 4.17 17.83 11.57
CA GLY A 86 2.89 17.58 12.23
C GLY A 86 1.71 17.36 11.28
N ASP A 87 1.90 17.39 9.97
CA ASP A 87 0.83 17.12 9.00
C ASP A 87 0.45 15.63 9.04
N LEU A 88 -0.86 15.38 9.09
CA LEU A 88 -1.43 14.05 9.22
C LEU A 88 -2.21 13.69 7.95
N TYR A 89 -1.94 12.50 7.42
CA TYR A 89 -2.58 11.94 6.23
C TYR A 89 -3.23 10.59 6.56
N ASN A 90 -4.23 10.18 5.78
CA ASN A 90 -4.96 8.92 5.98
C ASN A 90 -4.11 7.64 5.74
N CYS A 91 -3.06 7.73 4.92
CA CYS A 91 -2.18 6.62 4.54
C CYS A 91 -0.85 7.16 4.00
N ASP A 92 0.23 6.42 4.24
CA ASP A 92 1.57 6.66 3.67
C ASP A 92 1.65 6.51 2.15
N HIS A 93 0.73 5.77 1.53
CA HIS A 93 0.64 5.66 0.07
C HIS A 93 0.03 6.90 -0.61
N PHE A 94 -0.61 7.78 0.16
CA PHE A 94 -1.38 8.92 -0.35
C PHE A 94 -1.00 10.23 0.37
N VAL A 95 0.30 10.51 0.49
CA VAL A 95 0.82 11.76 1.08
C VAL A 95 0.79 12.89 0.04
N TYR A 96 -0.42 13.21 -0.42
CA TYR A 96 -0.71 14.32 -1.32
C TYR A 96 -1.61 15.34 -0.64
N ARG A 97 -1.59 16.58 -1.13
CA ARG A 97 -2.31 17.70 -0.50
C ARG A 97 -3.82 17.43 -0.41
N GLU A 98 -4.37 16.70 -1.37
CA GLU A 98 -5.77 16.28 -1.47
C GLU A 98 -6.19 15.32 -0.35
N HIS A 99 -5.22 14.68 0.31
CA HIS A 99 -5.43 13.70 1.38
C HIS A 99 -4.96 14.18 2.76
N LEU A 100 -4.56 15.46 2.88
CA LEU A 100 -4.20 16.07 4.16
C LEU A 100 -5.41 16.15 5.09
N LEU A 101 -5.31 15.54 6.27
CA LEU A 101 -6.35 15.59 7.29
C LEU A 101 -6.28 16.88 8.10
N GLY A 102 -5.06 17.36 8.35
CA GLY A 102 -4.77 18.55 9.14
C GLY A 102 -3.45 18.41 9.88
N ASN A 103 -3.21 19.26 10.86
CA ASN A 103 -1.96 19.28 11.63
C ASN A 103 -2.19 18.99 13.11
N ILE A 104 -1.38 18.09 13.68
CA ILE A 104 -1.53 17.62 15.07
C ILE A 104 -1.25 18.70 16.12
N HIS A 105 -0.57 19.79 15.75
CA HIS A 105 -0.36 20.94 16.63
C HIS A 105 -1.63 21.80 16.80
N GLN A 106 -2.63 21.62 15.93
CA GLN A 106 -3.88 22.39 15.91
C GLN A 106 -5.08 21.54 16.36
N HIS A 107 -5.10 20.26 16.01
CA HIS A 107 -6.22 19.36 16.27
C HIS A 107 -5.73 18.03 16.85
N SER A 108 -6.52 17.44 17.75
CA SER A 108 -6.26 16.07 18.20
C SER A 108 -6.42 15.07 17.05
N ILE A 109 -5.65 13.98 17.05
CA ILE A 109 -5.80 12.89 16.07
C ILE A 109 -7.23 12.35 16.04
N LYS A 110 -7.90 12.26 17.20
CA LYS A 110 -9.31 11.85 17.27
C LYS A 110 -10.24 12.76 16.47
N ALA A 111 -10.01 14.08 16.52
CA ALA A 111 -10.79 15.03 15.73
C ALA A 111 -10.51 14.88 14.23
N LEU A 112 -9.24 14.65 13.86
CA LEU A 112 -8.82 14.45 12.47
C LEU A 112 -9.36 13.13 11.88
N ASN A 113 -9.45 12.07 12.70
CA ASN A 113 -9.97 10.75 12.31
C ASN A 113 -11.51 10.73 12.04
N ILE A 114 -12.24 11.79 12.38
CA ILE A 114 -13.70 11.88 12.19
C ILE A 114 -14.06 12.71 10.95
N ALA A 115 -13.12 13.53 10.44
CA ALA A 115 -13.35 14.45 9.33
C ALA A 115 -13.31 13.77 7.95
N SER A 116 -12.62 12.63 7.84
CA SER A 116 -12.63 11.82 6.63
C SER A 116 -13.71 10.78 6.75
N GLY A 117 -14.87 11.03 6.13
CA GLY A 117 -15.72 9.92 5.71
C GLY A 117 -14.81 8.91 5.02
N LEU A 118 -14.76 7.69 5.57
CA LEU A 118 -14.06 6.52 5.00
C LEU A 118 -14.02 6.69 3.49
N LEU A 119 -12.89 7.10 2.92
CA LEU A 119 -12.82 7.30 1.49
C LEU A 119 -13.19 5.93 0.92
N PRO A 120 -14.31 5.79 0.19
CA PRO A 120 -14.49 4.62 -0.61
C PRO A 120 -13.50 4.83 -1.75
N LEU A 121 -12.24 4.46 -1.54
CA LEU A 121 -11.42 3.93 -2.62
C LEU A 121 -12.06 2.57 -2.96
N ALA A 122 -13.31 2.63 -3.40
CA ALA A 122 -14.13 1.51 -3.77
C ALA A 122 -13.35 0.77 -4.85
N ARG A 123 -13.20 -0.54 -4.66
CA ARG A 123 -12.97 -1.44 -5.80
C ARG A 123 -13.87 -0.96 -6.95
N PRO A 124 -13.35 -0.80 -8.18
CA PRO A 124 -14.25 -0.76 -9.32
C PRO A 124 -15.10 -2.03 -9.25
N SER A 125 -16.41 -1.84 -9.13
CA SER A 125 -17.39 -2.91 -9.06
C SER A 125 -17.18 -3.87 -10.23
N GLY A 126 -16.85 -5.12 -9.93
CA GLY A 126 -16.84 -6.20 -10.91
C GLY A 126 -15.46 -6.71 -11.28
N ARG A 127 -14.95 -7.65 -10.48
CA ARG A 127 -14.46 -8.94 -10.94
C ARG A 127 -14.52 -9.93 -9.77
N PRO A 128 -14.87 -11.20 -10.03
CA PRO A 128 -15.10 -12.21 -9.00
C PRO A 128 -13.89 -12.42 -8.10
#